data_AF-A0A7X3PYE6-F1
#
_entry.id   AF-A0A7X3PYE6-F1
#
_cell.length_a   1.000
_cell.length_b   1.000
_cell.length_c   1.000
_cell.angle_alpha   90.00
_cell.angle_beta   90.00
_cell.angle_gamma   90.00
#
_symmetry.space_group_name_H-M   'P 1'
#
loop_
_entity.id
_entity.type
_entity.pdbx_description
1 polymer ?
#
loop_
_entity_poly.entity_id
_entity_poly.type
_entity_poly.pdbx_seq_one_letter_code
_entity_poly.pdbx_strand_id
1 'polypeptide(L)'
;KRYATEFYIDITKCVFCGYCVEACPVNALAMTKMYEYSTHDKRTLMFDKQRLYEIGEKHLEDAKKYLYAHNQEQDDEESRAYRYHFPQPIGKTGASGS
;
A
#
# COMPACT_ATOMS: atom_id res chain seq x y z
N LYS A 1 -10.32 -1.16 -23.63
CA LYS A 1 -10.13 -1.28 -22.16
C LYS A 1 -9.84 -2.75 -21.84
N ARG A 2 -8.78 -3.05 -21.08
CA ARG A 2 -8.46 -4.42 -20.64
C ARG A 2 -9.11 -4.64 -19.28
N TYR A 3 -10.03 -5.59 -19.20
CA TYR A 3 -10.65 -6.01 -17.94
C TYR A 3 -10.12 -7.40 -17.61
N ALA A 4 -9.43 -7.52 -16.49
CA ALA A 4 -9.06 -8.82 -15.99
C ALA A 4 -10.32 -9.51 -15.44
N THR A 5 -10.65 -10.68 -15.97
CA THR A 5 -11.74 -11.53 -15.46
C THR A 5 -11.42 -12.05 -14.06
N GLU A 6 -10.13 -12.28 -13.81
CA GLU A 6 -9.61 -12.81 -12.57
C GLU A 6 -8.45 -11.93 -12.07
N PHE A 7 -8.39 -11.74 -10.76
CA PHE A 7 -7.33 -10.96 -10.12
C PHE A 7 -6.91 -11.66 -8.84
N TYR A 8 -5.61 -11.94 -8.73
CA TYR A 8 -5.04 -12.59 -7.57
C TYR A 8 -3.70 -11.98 -7.20
N ILE A 9 -3.38 -11.99 -5.91
CA ILE A 9 -2.07 -11.63 -5.37
C ILE A 9 -1.53 -12.82 -4.58
N ASP A 10 -0.37 -13.33 -4.99
CA ASP A 10 0.34 -14.38 -4.26
C ASP A 10 1.19 -13.74 -3.15
N ILE A 11 0.69 -13.80 -1.92
CA ILE A 11 1.33 -13.19 -0.75
C ILE A 11 2.63 -13.92 -0.40
N THR A 12 2.84 -15.16 -0.87
CA THR A 12 4.12 -15.87 -0.66
C THR A 12 5.26 -15.32 -1.51
N LYS A 13 4.93 -14.60 -2.59
CA LYS A 13 5.89 -13.95 -3.50
C LYS A 13 5.92 -12.43 -3.37
N CYS A 14 4.87 -11.84 -2.82
CA CYS A 14 4.79 -10.41 -2.58
C CYS A 14 5.89 -9.97 -1.59
N VAL A 15 6.68 -8.99 -1.99
CA VAL A 15 7.72 -8.37 -1.14
C VAL A 15 7.23 -7.07 -0.49
N PHE A 16 5.94 -6.77 -0.61
CA PHE A 16 5.26 -5.61 0.00
C PHE A 16 5.91 -4.25 -0.35
N CYS A 17 6.46 -4.11 -1.55
CA CYS A 17 7.16 -2.88 -1.97
C CYS A 17 6.24 -1.71 -2.33
N GLY A 18 4.93 -1.92 -2.53
CA GLY A 18 3.97 -0.86 -2.88
C GLY A 18 3.93 -0.46 -4.36
N TYR A 19 4.79 -1.01 -5.23
CA TYR A 19 4.83 -0.63 -6.66
C TYR A 19 3.53 -0.90 -7.42
N CYS A 20 2.76 -1.92 -7.03
CA CYS A 20 1.45 -2.17 -7.63
C CYS A 20 0.43 -1.05 -7.33
N VAL A 21 0.57 -0.37 -6.18
CA VAL A 21 -0.28 0.78 -5.83
C VAL A 21 0.15 2.00 -6.62
N GLU A 22 1.45 2.30 -6.67
CA GLU A 22 2.00 3.43 -7.43
C GLU A 22 1.70 3.32 -8.93
N ALA A 23 1.80 2.11 -9.49
CA ALA A 23 1.53 1.88 -10.90
C ALA A 23 0.04 1.95 -11.26
N CYS A 24 -0.87 1.91 -10.27
CA CYS A 24 -2.30 1.91 -10.53
C CYS A 24 -2.78 3.34 -10.86
N PRO A 25 -3.31 3.60 -12.07
CA PRO A 25 -3.71 4.95 -12.48
C PRO A 25 -5.05 5.42 -11.89
N VAL A 26 -5.73 4.56 -11.12
CA VAL A 26 -7.10 4.79 -10.61
C VAL A 26 -7.25 4.45 -9.13
N ASN A 27 -6.14 4.24 -8.41
CA ASN A 27 -6.17 3.85 -6.99
C ASN A 27 -7.01 2.61 -6.66
N ALA A 28 -7.01 1.59 -7.52
CA ALA A 28 -7.76 0.36 -7.23
C ALA A 28 -7.15 -0.47 -6.09
N LEU A 29 -5.89 -0.23 -5.72
CA LEU A 29 -5.15 -0.95 -4.69
C LEU A 29 -4.54 0.03 -3.70
N ALA A 30 -4.47 -0.37 -2.44
CA ALA A 30 -3.79 0.35 -1.37
C ALA A 30 -3.15 -0.65 -0.40
N MET A 31 -2.08 -0.23 0.29
CA MET A 31 -1.51 -1.03 1.37
C MET A 31 -2.22 -0.71 2.68
N THR A 32 -2.38 -1.72 3.53
CA THR A 32 -2.96 -1.57 4.88
C THR A 32 -1.90 -1.91 5.92
N LYS A 33 -2.21 -1.70 7.20
CA LYS A 33 -1.34 -2.09 8.32
C LYS A 33 -1.50 -3.56 8.72
N MET A 34 -2.23 -4.36 7.95
CA MET A 34 -2.36 -5.79 8.23
C MET A 34 -1.01 -6.49 8.00
N TYR A 35 -0.49 -7.17 9.03
CA TYR A 35 0.76 -7.92 8.97
C TYR A 35 0.62 -9.39 9.43
N GLU A 36 -0.52 -9.76 10.02
CA GLU A 36 -0.76 -11.10 10.57
C GLU A 36 -1.21 -12.08 9.49
N TYR A 37 -0.25 -12.55 8.67
CA TYR A 37 -0.50 -13.53 7.61
C TYR A 37 0.01 -14.94 7.95
N SER A 38 0.41 -15.18 9.21
CA SER A 38 0.92 -16.49 9.62
C SER A 38 -0.19 -17.55 9.50
N THR A 39 0.09 -18.62 8.77
CA THR A 39 -0.85 -19.70 8.49
C THR A 39 -0.10 -21.01 8.32
N HIS A 40 -0.75 -22.12 8.67
CA HIS A 40 -0.22 -23.47 8.45
C HIS A 40 -0.42 -23.95 7.00
N ASP A 41 -1.33 -23.31 6.24
CA ASP A 41 -1.59 -23.66 4.84
C ASP A 41 -1.26 -22.50 3.90
N LYS A 42 -0.21 -22.66 3.10
CA LYS A 42 0.24 -21.67 2.10
C LYS A 42 -0.80 -21.36 1.04
N ARG A 43 -1.75 -22.26 0.75
CA ARG A 43 -2.81 -22.01 -0.23
C ARG A 43 -3.70 -20.84 0.19
N THR A 44 -3.83 -20.63 1.49
CA THR A 44 -4.57 -19.49 2.06
C THR A 44 -3.89 -18.14 1.85
N LEU A 45 -2.63 -18.13 1.38
CA LEU A 45 -1.86 -16.92 1.03
C LEU A 45 -1.99 -16.53 -0.45
N MET A 46 -2.82 -17.24 -1.21
CA MET A 46 -3.27 -16.77 -2.52
C MET A 46 -4.54 -15.96 -2.33
N PHE A 47 -4.42 -14.64 -2.45
CA PHE A 47 -5.55 -13.74 -2.23
C PHE A 47 -6.25 -13.50 -3.55
N ASP A 48 -7.53 -13.86 -3.60
CA ASP A 48 -8.40 -13.57 -4.72
C ASP A 48 -9.05 -12.20 -4.60
N LYS A 49 -9.74 -11.80 -5.66
CA LYS A 49 -10.44 -10.53 -5.73
C LYS A 49 -11.40 -10.33 -4.55
N GLN A 50 -12.15 -11.37 -4.17
CA GLN A 50 -13.13 -11.28 -3.09
C GLN A 50 -12.44 -11.01 -1.75
N ARG A 51 -11.42 -11.79 -1.41
CA ARG A 51 -10.66 -11.61 -0.17
C ARG A 51 -9.97 -10.24 -0.11
N LEU A 52 -9.46 -9.75 -1.23
CA LEU A 52 -8.86 -8.42 -1.30
C LEU A 52 -9.89 -7.32 -1.03
N TYR A 53 -11.14 -7.46 -1.50
CA TYR A 53 -12.22 -6.54 -1.15
C TYR A 53 -12.60 -6.61 0.32
N GLU A 54 -12.75 -7.81 0.90
CA GLU A 54 -13.08 -7.99 2.32
C GLU A 54 -12.03 -7.35 3.23
N ILE A 55 -10.74 -7.51 2.89
CA ILE A 55 -9.64 -6.84 3.58
C ILE A 55 -9.73 -5.31 3.41
N GLY A 56 -10.00 -4.85 2.19
CA GLY A 56 -10.15 -3.43 1.88
C GLY A 56 -11.29 -2.77 2.65
N GLU A 57 -12.45 -3.40 2.75
CA GLU A 57 -13.60 -2.91 3.54
C GLU A 57 -13.26 -2.85 5.02
N LYS A 58 -12.63 -3.89 5.57
CA LYS A 58 -12.26 -3.95 6.98
C LYS A 58 -11.19 -2.92 7.37
N HIS A 59 -10.28 -2.59 6.46
CA HIS A 59 -9.13 -1.71 6.70
C HIS A 59 -9.18 -0.43 5.86
N LEU A 60 -10.38 0.03 5.52
CA LEU A 60 -10.59 1.16 4.62
C LEU A 60 -9.87 2.43 5.09
N GLU A 61 -9.88 2.70 6.40
CA GLU A 61 -9.23 3.87 6.97
C GLU A 61 -7.69 3.82 6.87
N ASP A 62 -7.09 2.64 7.00
CA ASP A 62 -5.65 2.47 6.79
C ASP A 62 -5.30 2.61 5.31
N ALA A 63 -6.12 2.04 4.42
CA ALA A 63 -5.96 2.14 2.97
C ALA A 63 -6.02 3.60 2.48
N LYS A 64 -6.99 4.39 2.95
CA LYS A 64 -7.10 5.83 2.65
C LYS A 64 -5.86 6.59 3.12
N LYS A 65 -5.43 6.38 4.37
CA LYS A 65 -4.21 7.01 4.92
C LYS A 65 -2.97 6.66 4.09
N TYR A 66 -2.87 5.42 3.62
CA TYR A 66 -1.78 5.01 2.76
C TYR A 66 -1.77 5.76 1.42
N LEU A 67 -2.91 5.78 0.72
CA LEU A 67 -3.06 6.48 -0.56
C LEU A 67 -2.81 7.98 -0.43
N TYR A 68 -3.26 8.57 0.67
CA TYR A 68 -2.99 9.95 0.98
C TYR A 68 -1.48 10.22 1.13
N ALA A 69 -0.80 9.45 1.98
CA ALA A 69 0.63 9.63 2.25
C ALA A 69 1.53 9.34 1.03
N HIS A 70 1.08 8.50 0.10
CA HIS A 70 1.84 8.05 -1.08
C HIS A 70 1.32 8.66 -2.40
N ASN A 71 0.54 9.75 -2.30
CA ASN A 71 0.09 10.69 -3.35
C ASN A 71 -0.89 10.17 -4.43
N GLN A 72 -2.21 10.11 -4.19
CA GLN A 72 -3.22 10.24 -5.28
C GLN A 72 -4.58 10.93 -4.92
N GLU A 73 -4.75 11.52 -3.72
CA GLU A 73 -5.89 12.43 -3.40
C GLU A 73 -5.36 13.86 -3.15
N GLN A 74 -6.20 14.91 -3.30
CA GLN A 74 -5.77 16.33 -3.27
C GLN A 74 -4.97 16.73 -2.02
N ASP A 75 -4.06 17.69 -2.17
CA ASP A 75 -3.23 18.27 -1.09
C ASP A 75 -4.06 19.25 -0.23
N ASP A 76 -4.95 18.72 0.63
CA ASP A 76 -5.67 19.51 1.63
C ASP A 76 -4.99 19.49 3.02
N GLU A 77 -5.45 20.34 3.94
CA GLU A 77 -4.80 20.59 5.23
C GLU A 77 -4.86 19.37 6.20
N GLU A 78 -5.97 18.62 6.17
CA GLU A 78 -6.19 17.46 7.06
C GLU A 78 -5.32 16.28 6.64
N SER A 79 -5.37 16.03 5.35
CA SER A 79 -4.40 15.34 4.54
C SER A 79 -2.95 15.58 5.04
N ARG A 80 -2.42 16.81 4.99
CA ARG A 80 -1.00 17.09 5.30
C ARG A 80 -0.54 16.64 6.69
N ALA A 81 -1.44 16.54 7.67
CA ALA A 81 -1.13 16.10 9.03
C ALA A 81 -0.78 14.60 9.15
N TYR A 82 -1.19 13.78 8.17
CA TYR A 82 -0.94 12.33 8.14
C TYR A 82 0.13 11.91 7.14
N ARG A 83 0.82 12.87 6.50
CA ARG A 83 1.91 12.60 5.57
C ARG A 83 3.01 11.81 6.28
N TYR A 84 3.28 10.59 5.80
CA TYR A 84 4.40 9.82 6.30
C TYR A 84 5.70 10.48 5.88
N HIS A 85 6.39 11.08 6.83
CA HIS A 85 7.74 11.59 6.61
C HIS A 85 8.72 10.44 6.83
N PHE A 86 9.36 10.00 5.75
CA PHE A 86 10.47 9.06 5.85
C PHE A 86 11.55 9.67 6.76
N PRO A 87 12.01 8.99 7.82
CA PRO A 87 13.09 9.50 8.65
C PRO A 87 14.33 9.73 7.79
N GLN A 88 14.96 10.90 7.93
CA GLN A 88 16.19 11.21 7.22
C GLN A 88 17.21 10.07 7.47
N PRO A 89 17.84 9.52 6.43
CA PRO A 89 18.81 8.45 6.62
C PRO A 89 19.91 8.92 7.58
N ILE A 90 20.13 8.14 8.65
CA ILE A 90 21.21 8.39 9.60
C ILE A 90 22.53 8.10 8.87
N GLY A 91 23.13 9.12 8.25
CA GLY A 91 24.34 8.89 7.47
C GLY A 91 24.87 10.01 6.58
N LYS A 92 24.49 11.29 6.76
CA LYS A 92 25.27 12.40 6.18
C LYS A 92 25.42 13.54 7.18
N THR A 93 26.32 13.37 8.14
CA THR A 93 27.03 14.52 8.72
C THR A 93 27.92 15.10 7.62
N GLY A 94 27.59 16.31 7.16
CA GLY A 94 28.48 17.18 6.40
C GLY A 94 28.40 17.07 4.88
N ALA A 95 27.71 18.03 4.26
CA ALA A 95 28.11 18.66 2.99
C ALA A 95 27.22 19.90 2.76
N SER A 96 27.38 20.92 3.61
CA SER A 96 27.01 22.28 3.25
C SER A 96 28.08 22.79 2.29
N GLY A 97 27.70 22.98 1.03
CA GLY A 97 28.57 23.53 0.01
C GLY A 97 27.75 24.27 -1.05
N SER A 98 27.63 25.58 -0.81
CA SER A 98 27.40 26.69 -1.75
C SER A 98 26.09 26.74 -2.53
#